data_AF-A0AAP7M6B9-F1
#
_entry.id   AF-A0AAP7M6B9-F1
#
_cell.length_a   1.000
_cell.length_b   1.000
_cell.length_c   1.000
_cell.angle_alpha   90.00
_cell.angle_beta   90.00
_cell.angle_gamma   90.00
#
_symmetry.space_group_name_H-M   'P 1'
#
loop_
_entity.id
_entity.type
_entity.pdbx_description
1 polymer ?
#
loop_
_entity_poly.entity_id
_entity_poly.type
_entity_poly.pdbx_seq_one_letter_code
_entity_poly.pdbx_strand_id
1 'polypeptide(L)'
;MTEMLVIIAASLLLAWPLGLYLARVMRGTPMKADVLFNWIEKPLYKVFGVDPSRAMSWRGYVLAFVLSNVVIAVLTQAVFMTQAWLPLNPDQIPNMRWDTALHTMISFLTNTNQQHYSGQAQLSYLSQMTGITGLQVVTPMMGLALAVATLRALFSRAPQAAAATGAGDDRQVAVGNYYVDVVRLCVRFLLPLCLVWTLLLTSQGVPSTMAGGPQATPIDASAGMTGQKLPLGPVAAMVAAKQLGANGGGWYGPNSSFPLENPTPLSNALEIVGILLVPMAVIFMIGAFTGRRRFGALVFSCMLGMSLLSTGAMVWSEGHSASAATPLLMEGKEVRFGADGTALWAAVTTQVSNGSVNGMHDSLAPLSGGIAMVNMLVSAIWGGIGCGLQQFIVYLLLGVFLAGLMTGRTPELFGRKLETPQVRLLALLVLLQPITLLVFTAITLAVPGLAATSNPGFHGISQVFYEYVSAYANNGSGFEGLGDATLWWNLSCSLVLLLGRFPLLIIPLVVAAQLAAKRQAPESAGSLQIETPTFALTLVSVIVILTVLQFMPALVLGPIADHLSLGLH
;
A
#
# COMPACT_ATOMS: atom_id res chain seq x y z
N MET A 1 -3.09 -25.61 1.21
CA MET A 1 -1.70 -25.29 0.80
C MET A 1 -1.45 -25.28 -0.72
N THR A 2 -1.88 -26.29 -1.50
CA THR A 2 -1.62 -26.35 -2.96
C THR A 2 -2.19 -25.16 -3.74
N GLU A 3 -3.44 -24.77 -3.46
CA GLU A 3 -4.09 -23.62 -4.08
C GLU A 3 -3.33 -22.31 -3.85
N MET A 4 -2.82 -22.11 -2.63
CA MET A 4 -2.04 -20.93 -2.26
C MET A 4 -0.76 -20.82 -3.11
N LEU A 5 -0.04 -21.93 -3.26
CA LEU A 5 1.16 -21.99 -4.09
C LEU A 5 0.84 -21.72 -5.57
N VAL A 6 -0.29 -22.22 -6.07
CA VAL A 6 -0.75 -21.94 -7.43
C VAL A 6 -1.06 -20.46 -7.62
N ILE A 7 -1.74 -19.81 -6.67
CA ILE A 7 -2.06 -18.38 -6.74
C ILE A 7 -0.79 -17.51 -6.72
N ILE A 8 0.15 -17.81 -5.81
CA ILE A 8 1.43 -17.08 -5.74
C ILE A 8 2.24 -17.30 -7.02
N ALA A 9 2.32 -18.53 -7.53
CA ALA A 9 3.02 -18.84 -8.78
C ALA A 9 2.38 -18.14 -9.98
N ALA A 10 1.05 -18.13 -10.09
CA ALA A 10 0.32 -17.42 -11.13
C ALA A 10 0.61 -15.90 -11.07
N SER A 11 0.61 -15.33 -9.87
CA SER A 11 0.95 -13.92 -9.65
C SER A 11 2.36 -13.59 -10.14
N LEU A 12 3.35 -14.43 -9.81
CA LEU A 12 4.74 -14.26 -10.26
C LEU A 12 4.86 -14.38 -11.79
N LEU A 13 4.20 -15.35 -12.41
CA LEU A 13 4.23 -15.58 -13.85
C LEU A 13 3.61 -14.42 -14.64
N LEU A 14 2.55 -13.81 -14.13
CA LEU A 14 1.90 -12.65 -14.74
C LEU A 14 2.67 -11.34 -14.46
N ALA A 15 3.24 -11.21 -13.27
CA ALA A 15 3.99 -10.02 -12.87
C ALA A 15 5.28 -9.84 -13.65
N TRP A 16 5.95 -10.93 -14.06
CA TRP A 16 7.20 -10.88 -14.83
C TRP A 16 7.07 -10.10 -16.16
N PRO A 17 6.21 -10.49 -17.12
CA PRO A 17 6.05 -9.75 -18.37
C PRO A 17 5.49 -8.35 -18.14
N LEU A 18 4.64 -8.17 -17.13
CA LEU A 18 4.08 -6.88 -16.76
C LEU A 18 5.17 -5.91 -16.27
N GLY A 19 6.12 -6.39 -15.47
CA GLY A 19 7.28 -5.61 -15.02
C GLY A 19 8.22 -5.22 -16.16
N LEU A 20 8.42 -6.11 -17.13
CA LEU A 20 9.18 -5.78 -18.35
C LEU A 20 8.48 -4.71 -19.20
N TYR A 21 7.16 -4.79 -19.33
CA TYR A 21 6.36 -3.76 -20.01
C TYR A 21 6.45 -2.42 -19.28
N LEU A 22 6.25 -2.43 -17.96
CA LEU A 22 6.35 -1.24 -17.10
C LEU A 22 7.73 -0.56 -17.24
N ALA A 23 8.82 -1.34 -17.28
CA ALA A 23 10.15 -0.81 -17.52
C ALA A 23 10.27 -0.06 -18.87
N ARG A 24 9.62 -0.55 -19.93
CA ARG A 24 9.62 0.11 -21.24
C ARG A 24 8.79 1.40 -21.24
N VAL A 25 7.64 1.40 -20.57
CA VAL A 25 6.78 2.58 -20.39
C VAL A 25 7.56 3.69 -19.68
N MET A 26 8.22 3.36 -18.56
CA MET A 26 8.94 4.34 -17.75
C MET A 26 10.26 4.81 -18.34
N ARG A 27 10.85 4.04 -19.27
CA ARG A 27 12.00 4.48 -20.08
C ARG A 27 11.61 5.38 -21.24
N GLY A 28 10.33 5.44 -21.62
CA GLY A 28 9.88 6.14 -22.82
C GLY A 28 10.37 5.52 -24.12
N THR A 29 10.65 4.20 -24.11
CA THR A 29 11.03 3.46 -25.31
C THR A 29 9.89 3.52 -26.33
N PRO A 30 10.16 3.77 -27.64
CA PRO A 30 9.13 3.74 -28.67
C PRO A 30 8.41 2.39 -28.71
N MET A 31 7.08 2.40 -28.73
CA MET A 31 6.23 1.21 -28.74
C MET A 31 5.18 1.32 -29.84
N LYS A 32 4.77 0.18 -30.40
CA LYS A 32 3.65 0.14 -31.37
C LYS A 32 2.36 0.71 -30.77
N ALA A 33 2.15 0.51 -29.47
CA ALA A 33 0.99 1.03 -28.75
C ALA A 33 0.98 2.57 -28.60
N ASP A 34 2.08 3.26 -28.92
CA ASP A 34 2.15 4.72 -28.89
C ASP A 34 1.11 5.35 -29.82
N VAL A 35 0.76 4.68 -30.92
CA VAL A 35 -0.27 5.13 -31.86
C VAL A 35 -1.62 5.28 -31.16
N LEU A 36 -1.97 4.39 -30.23
CA LEU A 36 -3.22 4.46 -29.48
C LEU A 36 -3.11 5.45 -28.33
N PHE A 37 -2.08 5.31 -27.48
CA PHE A 37 -1.99 6.08 -26.25
C PHE A 37 -1.68 7.56 -26.46
N ASN A 38 -0.96 7.93 -27.52
CA ASN A 38 -0.68 9.34 -27.82
C ASN A 38 -1.94 10.15 -28.14
N TRP A 39 -3.04 9.52 -28.57
CA TRP A 39 -4.33 10.20 -28.77
C TRP A 39 -4.96 10.65 -27.46
N ILE A 40 -4.63 10.00 -26.34
CA ILE A 40 -5.11 10.34 -25.00
C ILE A 40 -4.08 11.25 -24.30
N GLU A 41 -2.79 10.93 -24.41
CA GLU A 41 -1.75 11.63 -23.67
C GLU A 41 -1.47 13.04 -24.19
N LYS A 42 -1.38 13.25 -25.51
CA LYS A 42 -1.06 14.57 -26.07
C LYS A 42 -2.11 15.63 -25.70
N PRO A 43 -3.43 15.36 -25.77
CA PRO A 43 -4.43 16.30 -25.27
C PRO A 43 -4.27 16.61 -23.78
N LEU A 44 -4.04 15.59 -22.93
CA LEU A 44 -3.85 15.79 -21.49
C LEU A 44 -2.64 16.69 -21.21
N TYR A 45 -1.50 16.42 -21.87
CA TYR A 45 -0.31 17.27 -21.73
C TYR A 45 -0.57 18.71 -22.17
N LYS A 46 -1.33 18.92 -23.27
CA LYS A 46 -1.69 20.26 -23.73
C LYS A 46 -2.59 20.99 -22.73
N VAL A 47 -3.59 20.31 -22.15
CA VAL A 47 -4.49 20.89 -21.14
C VAL A 47 -3.72 21.26 -19.87
N PHE A 48 -2.78 20.42 -19.44
CA PHE A 48 -1.94 20.69 -18.27
C PHE A 48 -0.76 21.65 -18.56
N GLY A 49 -0.57 22.07 -19.81
CA GLY A 49 0.59 22.89 -20.19
C GLY A 49 1.94 22.19 -19.99
N VAL A 50 1.96 20.85 -20.05
CA VAL A 50 3.13 20.01 -19.82
C VAL A 50 3.88 19.78 -21.13
N ASP A 51 5.15 20.17 -21.17
CA ASP A 51 6.08 19.72 -22.21
C ASP A 51 6.67 18.36 -21.81
N PRO A 52 6.32 17.26 -22.52
CA PRO A 52 6.79 15.93 -22.16
C PRO A 52 8.28 15.70 -22.42
N SER A 53 8.95 16.57 -23.18
CA SER A 53 10.38 16.48 -23.46
C SER A 53 11.26 17.07 -22.36
N ARG A 54 10.68 17.93 -21.52
CA ARG A 54 11.43 18.65 -20.48
C ARG A 54 11.52 17.83 -19.19
N ALA A 55 12.75 17.53 -18.78
CA ALA A 55 13.02 16.91 -17.49
C ALA A 55 12.95 17.94 -16.34
N MET A 56 12.50 17.48 -15.18
CA MET A 56 12.43 18.23 -13.92
C MET A 56 13.59 17.85 -13.01
N SER A 57 14.07 18.81 -12.21
CA SER A 57 14.90 18.51 -11.05
C SER A 57 14.09 17.76 -9.99
N TRP A 58 14.76 17.07 -9.06
CA TRP A 58 14.07 16.38 -7.96
C TRP A 58 13.16 17.31 -7.15
N ARG A 59 13.54 18.58 -6.97
CA ARG A 59 12.72 19.58 -6.27
C ARG A 59 11.45 19.93 -7.04
N GLY A 60 11.59 20.17 -8.35
CA GLY A 60 10.44 20.43 -9.22
C GLY A 60 9.49 19.24 -9.27
N TYR A 61 10.04 18.03 -9.26
CA TYR A 61 9.28 16.78 -9.25
C TYR A 61 8.48 16.61 -7.94
N VAL A 62 9.12 16.80 -6.78
CA VAL A 62 8.45 16.75 -5.47
C VAL A 62 7.41 17.86 -5.33
N LEU A 63 7.72 19.08 -5.79
CA LEU A 63 6.76 20.18 -5.75
C LEU A 63 5.52 19.87 -6.61
N ALA A 64 5.71 19.35 -7.82
CA ALA A 64 4.60 18.93 -8.68
C ALA A 64 3.75 17.83 -8.02
N PHE A 65 4.38 16.86 -7.37
CA PHE A 65 3.70 15.83 -6.58
C PHE A 65 2.85 16.42 -5.44
N VAL A 66 3.43 17.28 -4.61
CA VAL A 66 2.71 17.88 -3.47
C VAL A 66 1.55 18.76 -3.95
N LEU A 67 1.78 19.63 -4.95
CA LEU A 67 0.73 20.49 -5.49
C LEU A 67 -0.41 19.69 -6.12
N SER A 68 -0.10 18.61 -6.83
CA SER A 68 -1.12 17.73 -7.41
C SER A 68 -1.98 17.08 -6.32
N ASN A 69 -1.37 16.63 -5.22
CA ASN A 69 -2.11 16.09 -4.08
C ASN A 69 -2.99 17.15 -3.42
N VAL A 70 -2.51 18.38 -3.25
CA VAL A 70 -3.32 19.48 -2.68
C VAL A 70 -4.54 19.79 -3.55
N VAL A 71 -4.36 19.89 -4.87
CA VAL A 71 -5.49 20.15 -5.80
C VAL A 71 -6.52 19.02 -5.73
N ILE A 72 -6.06 17.78 -5.77
CA ILE A 72 -6.93 16.60 -5.68
C ILE A 72 -7.65 16.55 -4.33
N ALA A 73 -6.96 16.83 -3.23
CA ALA A 73 -7.53 16.88 -1.89
C ALA A 73 -8.70 17.86 -1.80
N VAL A 74 -8.52 19.09 -2.29
CA VAL A 74 -9.55 20.13 -2.27
C VAL A 74 -10.77 19.70 -3.09
N LEU A 75 -10.56 19.14 -4.29
CA LEU A 75 -11.65 18.68 -5.15
C LEU A 75 -12.42 17.51 -4.51
N THR A 76 -11.72 16.51 -3.98
CA THR A 76 -12.34 15.36 -3.32
C THR A 76 -13.10 15.76 -2.05
N GLN A 77 -12.53 16.65 -1.23
CA GLN A 77 -13.21 17.18 -0.04
C GLN A 77 -14.51 17.90 -0.42
N ALA A 78 -14.47 18.73 -1.47
CA ALA A 78 -15.64 19.43 -1.95
C ALA A 78 -16.73 18.45 -2.41
N VAL A 79 -16.36 17.40 -3.16
CA VAL A 79 -17.31 16.35 -3.59
C VAL A 79 -17.97 15.68 -2.39
N PHE A 80 -17.20 15.20 -1.39
CA PHE A 80 -17.78 14.51 -0.23
C PHE A 80 -18.68 15.40 0.62
N MET A 81 -18.33 16.67 0.79
CA MET A 81 -19.12 17.61 1.58
C MET A 81 -20.33 18.19 0.84
N THR A 82 -20.44 17.99 -0.47
CA THR A 82 -21.54 18.52 -1.30
C THR A 82 -22.29 17.47 -2.12
N GLN A 83 -21.98 16.18 -1.94
CA GLN A 83 -22.52 15.07 -2.74
C GLN A 83 -24.05 15.00 -2.82
N ALA A 84 -24.78 15.50 -1.82
CA ALA A 84 -26.24 15.53 -1.83
C ALA A 84 -26.79 16.44 -2.95
N TRP A 85 -26.02 17.43 -3.40
CA TRP A 85 -26.40 18.38 -4.44
C TRP A 85 -25.86 18.01 -5.83
N LEU A 86 -25.06 16.94 -5.91
CA LEU A 86 -24.41 16.51 -7.14
C LEU A 86 -25.22 15.42 -7.85
N PRO A 87 -25.05 15.24 -9.18
CA PRO A 87 -25.74 14.18 -9.92
C PRO A 87 -25.23 12.79 -9.53
N LEU A 88 -25.88 11.74 -10.05
CA LEU A 88 -25.54 10.33 -9.77
C LEU A 88 -25.62 9.97 -8.28
N ASN A 89 -26.71 10.40 -7.64
CA ASN A 89 -27.06 10.04 -6.27
C ASN A 89 -28.46 9.37 -6.22
N PRO A 90 -28.63 8.17 -6.83
CA PRO A 90 -29.93 7.51 -6.91
C PRO A 90 -30.49 7.11 -5.54
N ASP A 91 -29.61 6.91 -4.56
CA ASP A 91 -29.97 6.50 -3.20
C ASP A 91 -30.14 7.71 -2.24
N GLN A 92 -30.10 8.96 -2.75
CA GLN A 92 -30.32 10.19 -1.98
C GLN A 92 -29.42 10.32 -0.74
N ILE A 93 -28.16 9.92 -0.89
CA ILE A 93 -27.15 9.95 0.17
C ILE A 93 -26.88 11.41 0.60
N PRO A 94 -26.87 11.71 1.92
CA PRO A 94 -26.60 13.05 2.42
C PRO A 94 -25.11 13.43 2.34
N ASN A 95 -24.80 14.70 2.57
CA ASN A 95 -23.41 15.18 2.68
C ASN A 95 -22.69 14.52 3.86
N MET A 96 -21.42 14.17 3.68
CA MET A 96 -20.60 13.63 4.78
C MET A 96 -20.33 14.69 5.86
N ARG A 97 -20.22 14.23 7.12
CA ARG A 97 -19.71 15.05 8.22
C ARG A 97 -18.28 15.50 7.89
N TRP A 98 -17.93 16.74 8.24
CA TRP A 98 -16.69 17.37 7.79
C TRP A 98 -15.41 16.59 8.17
N ASP A 99 -15.38 16.00 9.36
CA ASP A 99 -14.25 15.24 9.90
C ASP A 99 -14.13 13.85 9.25
N THR A 100 -15.25 13.15 9.03
CA THR A 100 -15.24 11.90 8.27
C THR A 100 -14.86 12.17 6.82
N ALA A 101 -15.37 13.24 6.20
CA ALA A 101 -14.98 13.63 4.84
C ALA A 101 -13.49 13.94 4.73
N LEU A 102 -12.93 14.66 5.72
CA LEU A 102 -11.49 14.95 5.81
C LEU A 102 -10.66 13.67 5.92
N HIS A 103 -11.05 12.78 6.83
CA HIS A 103 -10.39 11.49 7.01
C HIS A 103 -10.45 10.64 5.73
N THR A 104 -11.64 10.44 5.16
CA THR A 104 -11.83 9.68 3.92
C THR A 104 -11.02 10.28 2.77
N MET A 105 -11.02 11.60 2.62
CA MET A 105 -10.21 12.26 1.58
C MET A 105 -8.72 11.98 1.78
N ILE A 106 -8.18 12.19 2.99
CA ILE A 106 -6.75 11.97 3.27
C ILE A 106 -6.40 10.50 3.08
N SER A 107 -7.21 9.60 3.62
CA SER A 107 -7.05 8.15 3.55
C SER A 107 -6.92 7.65 2.10
N PHE A 108 -7.77 8.15 1.19
CA PHE A 108 -7.68 7.79 -0.23
C PHE A 108 -6.54 8.52 -0.95
N LEU A 109 -6.25 9.77 -0.58
CA LEU A 109 -5.12 10.55 -1.09
C LEU A 109 -3.78 9.89 -0.77
N THR A 110 -3.67 9.28 0.41
CA THR A 110 -2.49 8.53 0.86
C THR A 110 -2.50 7.07 0.39
N ASN A 111 -3.44 6.67 -0.47
CA ASN A 111 -3.57 5.29 -0.98
C ASN A 111 -3.65 4.27 0.16
N THR A 112 -4.33 4.63 1.25
CA THR A 112 -4.53 3.77 2.40
C THR A 112 -5.94 3.22 2.37
N ASN A 113 -6.91 4.11 2.18
CA ASN A 113 -8.32 3.78 2.07
C ASN A 113 -8.88 3.06 3.31
N GLN A 114 -8.34 3.39 4.48
CA GLN A 114 -8.95 3.16 5.80
C GLN A 114 -10.33 3.83 5.86
N GLN A 115 -11.34 3.12 6.37
CA GLN A 115 -12.75 3.49 6.24
C GLN A 115 -13.44 3.63 7.59
N HIS A 116 -13.55 4.86 8.09
CA HIS A 116 -14.42 5.17 9.25
C HIS A 116 -15.89 5.42 8.82
N TYR A 117 -16.32 4.73 7.75
CA TYR A 117 -17.60 4.94 7.09
C TYR A 117 -18.02 3.67 6.33
N SER A 118 -19.32 3.51 6.09
CA SER A 118 -19.86 2.45 5.25
C SER A 118 -20.21 2.99 3.86
N GLY A 119 -19.49 2.54 2.82
CA GLY A 119 -19.57 3.14 1.49
C GLY A 119 -20.94 3.09 0.84
N GLN A 120 -21.69 2.01 1.06
CA GLN A 120 -23.05 1.84 0.54
C GLN A 120 -24.09 2.77 1.18
N ALA A 121 -23.78 3.33 2.35
CA ALA A 121 -24.70 4.19 3.10
C ALA A 121 -24.28 5.67 3.10
N GLN A 122 -23.00 5.97 2.84
CA GLN A 122 -22.44 7.32 3.04
C GLN A 122 -21.82 7.94 1.79
N LEU A 123 -21.78 7.22 0.66
CA LEU A 123 -21.26 7.77 -0.59
C LEU A 123 -22.25 7.63 -1.75
N SER A 124 -22.47 8.75 -2.45
CA SER A 124 -23.17 8.75 -3.75
C SER A 124 -22.34 8.03 -4.83
N TYR A 125 -22.95 7.68 -5.97
CA TYR A 125 -22.21 7.02 -7.05
C TYR A 125 -21.17 7.97 -7.66
N LEU A 126 -21.45 9.28 -7.73
CA LEU A 126 -20.45 10.25 -8.16
C LEU A 126 -19.24 10.28 -7.21
N SER A 127 -19.49 10.29 -5.90
CA SER A 127 -18.43 10.26 -4.88
C SER A 127 -17.60 8.99 -5.00
N GLN A 128 -18.24 7.83 -5.18
CA GLN A 128 -17.58 6.55 -5.42
C GLN A 128 -16.72 6.60 -6.70
N MET A 129 -17.26 7.10 -7.81
CA MET A 129 -16.52 7.12 -9.08
C MET A 129 -15.33 8.08 -9.08
N THR A 130 -15.52 9.29 -8.53
CA THR A 130 -14.53 10.39 -8.66
C THR A 130 -13.60 10.49 -7.46
N GLY A 131 -14.15 10.45 -6.24
CA GLY A 131 -13.41 10.61 -4.98
C GLY A 131 -12.83 9.31 -4.44
N ILE A 132 -13.40 8.15 -4.77
CA ILE A 132 -12.92 6.84 -4.31
C ILE A 132 -12.14 6.15 -5.43
N THR A 133 -12.82 5.67 -6.48
CA THR A 133 -12.20 4.92 -7.59
C THR A 133 -11.18 5.76 -8.37
N GLY A 134 -11.47 7.04 -8.59
CA GLY A 134 -10.52 7.97 -9.21
C GLY A 134 -9.20 8.06 -8.44
N LEU A 135 -9.27 8.14 -7.10
CA LEU A 135 -8.08 8.14 -6.24
C LEU A 135 -7.39 6.78 -6.23
N GLN A 136 -8.14 5.68 -6.14
CA GLN A 136 -7.59 4.31 -6.21
C GLN A 136 -6.79 4.04 -7.49
N VAL A 137 -7.06 4.77 -8.57
CA VAL A 137 -6.27 4.72 -9.81
C VAL A 137 -5.06 5.67 -9.75
N VAL A 138 -5.27 6.92 -9.37
CA VAL A 138 -4.23 7.96 -9.48
C VAL A 138 -3.16 7.88 -8.40
N THR A 139 -3.56 7.70 -7.13
CA THR A 139 -2.64 7.79 -5.99
C THR A 139 -1.58 6.67 -5.94
N PRO A 140 -1.82 5.41 -6.37
CA PRO A 140 -0.73 4.44 -6.46
C PRO A 140 0.23 4.76 -7.59
N MET A 141 -0.26 5.32 -8.70
CA MET A 141 0.58 5.73 -9.83
C MET A 141 1.45 6.94 -9.48
N MET A 142 0.97 7.85 -8.63
CA MET A 142 1.80 8.89 -8.03
C MET A 142 2.92 8.31 -7.16
N GLY A 143 2.61 7.33 -6.31
CA GLY A 143 3.61 6.64 -5.48
C GLY A 143 4.69 5.93 -6.34
N LEU A 144 4.26 5.23 -7.38
CA LEU A 144 5.16 4.57 -8.33
C LEU A 144 6.02 5.57 -9.12
N ALA A 145 5.47 6.71 -9.51
CA ALA A 145 6.23 7.77 -10.17
C ALA A 145 7.41 8.24 -9.30
N LEU A 146 7.18 8.44 -8.00
CA LEU A 146 8.23 8.79 -7.04
C LEU A 146 9.28 7.67 -6.89
N ALA A 147 8.86 6.41 -6.85
CA ALA A 147 9.79 5.28 -6.80
C ALA A 147 10.66 5.18 -8.07
N VAL A 148 10.07 5.43 -9.24
CA VAL A 148 10.82 5.49 -10.50
C VAL A 148 11.80 6.67 -10.51
N ALA A 149 11.39 7.84 -10.01
CA ALA A 149 12.28 8.99 -9.85
C ALA A 149 13.47 8.66 -8.92
N THR A 150 13.23 7.95 -7.81
CA THR A 150 14.30 7.47 -6.91
C THR A 150 15.25 6.54 -7.63
N LEU A 151 14.74 5.56 -8.40
CA LEU A 151 15.59 4.64 -9.19
C LEU A 151 16.39 5.40 -10.25
N ARG A 152 15.80 6.38 -10.94
CA ARG A 152 16.50 7.23 -11.91
C ARG A 152 17.64 8.01 -11.26
N ALA A 153 17.40 8.59 -10.09
CA ALA A 153 18.45 9.30 -9.33
C ALA A 153 19.55 8.34 -8.87
N LEU A 154 19.19 7.21 -8.27
CA LEU A 154 20.15 6.25 -7.70
C LEU A 154 21.12 5.70 -8.75
N PHE A 155 20.62 5.46 -9.96
CA PHE A 155 21.40 4.92 -11.08
C PHE A 155 21.77 5.95 -12.16
N SER A 156 21.56 7.24 -11.91
CA SER A 156 22.04 8.28 -12.82
C SER A 156 23.57 8.34 -12.80
N ARG A 157 24.16 8.78 -13.92
CA ARG A 157 25.58 9.15 -13.95
C ARG A 157 25.77 10.51 -13.27
N ALA A 158 26.87 10.66 -12.54
CA ALA A 158 27.19 11.93 -11.87
C ALA A 158 27.31 13.08 -12.90
N PRO A 159 26.87 14.31 -12.58
CA PRO A 159 27.05 15.47 -13.44
C PRO A 159 28.53 15.70 -13.78
N GLN A 160 28.85 16.14 -15.00
CA GLN A 160 30.23 16.45 -15.41
C GLN A 160 30.92 17.47 -14.48
N ALA A 161 30.17 18.42 -13.91
CA ALA A 161 30.68 19.36 -12.91
C ALA A 161 31.14 18.67 -11.60
N ALA A 162 30.44 17.62 -11.15
CA ALA A 162 30.82 16.84 -9.97
C ALA A 162 32.09 16.00 -10.21
N ALA A 163 32.39 15.66 -11.47
CA ALA A 163 33.63 14.96 -11.83
C ALA A 163 34.87 15.84 -11.65
N ALA A 164 34.72 17.18 -11.69
CA ALA A 164 35.81 18.14 -11.54
C ALA A 164 36.03 18.60 -10.09
N THR A 165 34.97 18.77 -9.29
CA THR A 165 35.05 19.34 -7.92
C THR A 165 34.78 18.35 -6.78
N GLY A 166 34.35 17.11 -7.09
CA GLY A 166 34.02 16.09 -6.09
C GLY A 166 32.61 16.18 -5.50
N ALA A 167 31.92 17.32 -5.67
CA ALA A 167 30.52 17.51 -5.26
C ALA A 167 29.77 18.38 -6.30
N GLY A 168 28.70 17.82 -6.89
CA GLY A 168 27.76 18.59 -7.71
C GLY A 168 26.61 19.18 -6.89
N ASP A 169 25.93 20.17 -7.46
CA ASP A 169 24.68 20.69 -6.90
C ASP A 169 23.55 19.67 -7.14
N ASP A 170 23.00 19.09 -6.07
CA ASP A 170 21.91 18.12 -6.12
C ASP A 170 20.67 18.69 -6.82
N ARG A 171 20.52 20.02 -6.82
CA ARG A 171 19.42 20.74 -7.50
C ARG A 171 19.40 20.52 -9.01
N GLN A 172 20.52 20.12 -9.61
CA GLN A 172 20.63 19.88 -11.05
C GLN A 172 20.34 18.43 -11.44
N VAL A 173 20.11 17.53 -10.47
CA VAL A 173 19.79 16.12 -10.75
C VAL A 173 18.39 16.03 -11.36
N ALA A 174 18.34 15.69 -12.64
CA ALA A 174 17.11 15.48 -13.39
C ALA A 174 16.56 14.06 -13.15
N VAL A 175 15.28 13.95 -12.81
CA VAL A 175 14.63 12.67 -12.43
C VAL A 175 13.44 12.31 -13.33
N GLY A 176 13.31 12.98 -14.48
CA GLY A 176 12.20 12.81 -15.42
C GLY A 176 11.14 13.89 -15.24
N ASN A 177 9.89 13.62 -15.64
CA ASN A 177 8.81 14.60 -15.58
C ASN A 177 7.61 13.97 -14.86
N TYR A 178 7.23 14.55 -13.73
CA TYR A 178 6.20 14.00 -12.83
C TYR A 178 4.87 13.76 -13.55
N TYR A 179 4.38 14.76 -14.27
CA TYR A 179 3.09 14.65 -14.97
C TYR A 179 3.13 13.60 -16.08
N VAL A 180 4.26 13.48 -16.80
CA VAL A 180 4.43 12.44 -17.83
C VAL A 180 4.42 11.05 -17.21
N ASP A 181 5.14 10.87 -16.10
CA ASP A 181 5.23 9.59 -15.41
C ASP A 181 3.86 9.15 -14.89
N VAL A 182 3.15 10.03 -14.18
CA VAL A 182 1.81 9.72 -13.63
C VAL A 182 0.82 9.43 -14.75
N VAL A 183 0.76 10.26 -15.80
CA VAL A 183 -0.17 10.05 -16.92
C VAL A 183 0.10 8.74 -17.63
N ARG A 184 1.36 8.41 -17.93
CA ARG A 184 1.70 7.14 -18.61
C ARG A 184 1.36 5.93 -17.75
N LEU A 185 1.63 6.01 -16.45
CA LEU A 185 1.29 4.96 -15.50
C LEU A 185 -0.23 4.76 -15.40
N CYS A 186 -1.02 5.83 -15.39
CA CYS A 186 -2.48 5.72 -15.40
C CYS A 186 -2.98 5.15 -16.74
N VAL A 187 -2.62 5.77 -17.86
CA VAL A 187 -3.23 5.53 -19.18
C VAL A 187 -2.70 4.26 -19.85
N ARG A 188 -1.40 4.00 -19.76
CA ARG A 188 -0.76 2.87 -20.46
C ARG A 188 -0.66 1.61 -19.62
N PHE A 189 -0.88 1.69 -18.31
CA PHE A 189 -0.63 0.58 -17.40
C PHE A 189 -1.85 0.25 -16.54
N LEU A 190 -2.24 1.13 -15.60
CA LEU A 190 -3.27 0.76 -14.62
C LEU A 190 -4.69 0.73 -15.20
N LEU A 191 -5.11 1.73 -15.98
CA LEU A 191 -6.46 1.76 -16.56
C LEU A 191 -6.76 0.59 -17.50
N PRO A 192 -5.87 0.20 -18.44
CA PRO A 192 -6.07 -1.00 -19.26
C PRO A 192 -6.17 -2.27 -18.41
N LEU A 193 -5.35 -2.38 -17.36
CA LEU A 193 -5.36 -3.53 -16.46
C LEU A 193 -6.67 -3.58 -15.64
N CYS A 194 -7.13 -2.43 -15.13
CA CYS A 194 -8.41 -2.30 -14.44
C CYS A 194 -9.57 -2.69 -15.35
N LEU A 195 -9.55 -2.30 -16.62
CA LEU A 195 -10.59 -2.70 -17.59
C LEU A 195 -10.67 -4.23 -17.71
N VAL A 196 -9.53 -4.90 -17.89
CA VAL A 196 -9.47 -6.37 -17.98
C VAL A 196 -9.98 -7.00 -16.69
N TRP A 197 -9.51 -6.54 -15.53
CA TRP A 197 -9.93 -7.08 -14.23
C TRP A 197 -11.40 -6.86 -13.94
N THR A 198 -11.94 -5.69 -14.31
CA THR A 198 -13.37 -5.37 -14.18
C THR A 198 -14.22 -6.38 -14.93
N LEU A 199 -13.83 -6.74 -16.16
CA LEU A 199 -14.55 -7.74 -16.96
C LEU A 199 -14.48 -9.13 -16.34
N LEU A 200 -13.32 -9.53 -15.82
CA LEU A 200 -13.15 -10.81 -15.12
C LEU A 200 -14.03 -10.87 -13.87
N LEU A 201 -14.01 -9.85 -13.03
CA LEU A 201 -14.83 -9.79 -11.81
C LEU A 201 -16.33 -9.73 -12.12
N THR A 202 -16.73 -8.96 -13.14
CA THR A 202 -18.13 -8.91 -13.59
C THR A 202 -18.60 -10.29 -14.06
N SER A 203 -17.74 -11.06 -14.73
CA SER A 203 -18.06 -12.43 -15.15
C SER A 203 -18.31 -13.39 -13.97
N GLN A 204 -17.79 -13.06 -12.78
CA GLN A 204 -18.00 -13.82 -11.55
C GLN A 204 -19.20 -13.35 -10.73
N GLY A 205 -19.88 -12.27 -11.13
CA GLY A 205 -21.07 -11.76 -10.45
C GLY A 205 -20.89 -10.46 -9.68
N VAL A 206 -19.72 -9.80 -9.77
CA VAL A 206 -19.53 -8.46 -9.19
C VAL A 206 -20.34 -7.44 -9.98
N PRO A 207 -21.22 -6.62 -9.36
CA PRO A 207 -22.09 -5.71 -10.08
C PRO A 207 -21.34 -4.64 -10.87
N SER A 208 -21.85 -4.31 -12.06
CA SER A 208 -21.36 -3.21 -12.89
C SER A 208 -22.55 -2.47 -13.52
N THR A 209 -23.22 -1.65 -12.71
CA THR A 209 -24.45 -0.94 -13.11
C THR A 209 -24.50 0.48 -12.57
N MET A 210 -25.17 1.39 -13.28
CA MET A 210 -25.46 2.75 -12.80
C MET A 210 -26.88 2.87 -12.22
N ALA A 211 -27.67 1.79 -12.24
CA ALA A 211 -29.00 1.77 -11.67
C ALA A 211 -28.95 1.77 -10.13
N GLY A 212 -29.91 2.47 -9.51
CA GLY A 212 -30.13 2.38 -8.07
C GLY A 212 -30.48 0.96 -7.65
N GLY A 213 -30.03 0.56 -6.46
CA GLY A 213 -30.26 -0.77 -5.92
C GLY A 213 -31.77 -1.12 -5.78
N PRO A 214 -32.23 -2.31 -6.17
CA PRO A 214 -33.62 -2.71 -6.00
C PRO A 214 -33.96 -2.96 -4.53
N GLN A 215 -35.26 -2.91 -4.21
CA GLN A 215 -35.79 -3.40 -2.94
C GLN A 215 -36.35 -4.81 -3.17
N ALA A 216 -35.77 -5.80 -2.48
CA ALA A 216 -36.19 -7.20 -2.55
C ALA A 216 -37.12 -7.53 -1.39
N THR A 217 -38.11 -8.40 -1.63
CA THR A 217 -38.95 -8.97 -0.56
C THR A 217 -38.34 -10.30 -0.13
N PRO A 218 -37.91 -10.46 1.15
CA PRO A 218 -37.41 -11.73 1.64
C PRO A 218 -38.45 -12.84 1.49
N ILE A 219 -38.00 -14.02 1.05
CA ILE A 219 -38.87 -15.20 0.90
C ILE A 219 -39.20 -15.80 2.28
N ASP A 220 -38.23 -15.76 3.19
CA ASP A 220 -38.39 -16.26 4.54
C ASP A 220 -39.03 -15.20 5.46
N ALA A 221 -40.31 -15.38 5.75
CA ALA A 221 -41.06 -14.50 6.65
C ALA A 221 -40.59 -14.58 8.11
N SER A 222 -39.87 -15.65 8.51
CA SER A 222 -39.36 -15.80 9.88
C SER A 222 -38.23 -14.81 10.19
N ALA A 223 -37.60 -14.23 9.17
CA ALA A 223 -36.58 -13.20 9.32
C ALA A 223 -37.12 -11.85 9.83
N GLY A 224 -38.44 -11.67 9.91
CA GLY A 224 -39.06 -10.44 10.41
C GLY A 224 -38.84 -9.18 9.55
N MET A 225 -38.25 -9.34 8.37
CA MET A 225 -37.96 -8.24 7.44
C MET A 225 -39.02 -8.18 6.32
N THR A 226 -39.70 -7.05 6.18
CA THR A 226 -40.69 -6.82 5.11
C THR A 226 -40.07 -6.45 3.76
N GLY A 227 -38.80 -6.03 3.76
CA GLY A 227 -38.05 -5.67 2.56
C GLY A 227 -36.56 -5.48 2.86
N GLN A 228 -35.73 -5.70 1.84
CA GLN A 228 -34.27 -5.54 1.90
C GLN A 228 -33.81 -4.68 0.72
N LYS A 229 -33.15 -3.56 1.00
CA LYS A 229 -32.47 -2.78 -0.04
C LYS A 229 -31.18 -3.48 -0.43
N LEU A 230 -30.99 -3.74 -1.72
CA LEU A 230 -29.76 -4.31 -2.27
C LEU A 230 -28.92 -3.17 -2.87
N PRO A 231 -27.97 -2.58 -2.14
CA PRO A 231 -27.11 -1.55 -2.69
C PRO A 231 -26.32 -2.10 -3.88
N LEU A 232 -26.36 -1.39 -5.01
CA LEU A 232 -25.64 -1.72 -6.24
C LEU A 232 -24.78 -0.53 -6.67
N GLY A 233 -24.12 -0.67 -7.81
CA GLY A 233 -23.33 0.39 -8.42
C GLY A 233 -22.29 -0.17 -9.41
N PRO A 234 -21.38 0.67 -9.90
CA PRO A 234 -20.22 0.26 -10.69
C PRO A 234 -19.14 -0.42 -9.81
N VAL A 235 -19.54 -1.43 -9.02
CA VAL A 235 -18.71 -2.08 -7.99
C VAL A 235 -17.49 -2.77 -8.61
N ALA A 236 -17.66 -3.46 -9.73
CA ALA A 236 -16.58 -4.24 -10.36
C ALA A 236 -15.37 -3.38 -10.76
N ALA A 237 -15.61 -2.17 -11.27
CA ALA A 237 -14.53 -1.25 -11.64
C ALA A 237 -13.77 -0.74 -10.41
N MET A 238 -14.50 -0.51 -9.31
CA MET A 238 -13.94 -0.12 -8.03
C MET A 238 -13.12 -1.24 -7.41
N VAL A 239 -13.64 -2.48 -7.36
CA VAL A 239 -12.91 -3.65 -6.86
C VAL A 239 -11.65 -3.91 -7.70
N ALA A 240 -11.74 -3.79 -9.02
CA ALA A 240 -10.57 -3.89 -9.90
C ALA A 240 -9.48 -2.87 -9.53
N ALA A 241 -9.86 -1.60 -9.42
CA ALA A 241 -8.93 -0.52 -9.07
C ALA A 241 -8.36 -0.67 -7.66
N LYS A 242 -9.19 -1.08 -6.68
CA LYS A 242 -8.75 -1.26 -5.31
C LYS A 242 -7.69 -2.36 -5.22
N GLN A 243 -7.94 -3.53 -5.81
CA GLN A 243 -7.00 -4.65 -5.70
C GLN A 243 -5.71 -4.39 -6.47
N LEU A 244 -5.82 -3.99 -7.74
CA LEU A 244 -4.65 -3.76 -8.60
C LEU A 244 -3.82 -2.56 -8.17
N GLY A 245 -4.46 -1.55 -7.58
CA GLY A 245 -3.79 -0.35 -7.08
C GLY A 245 -3.21 -0.51 -5.68
N ALA A 246 -3.28 -1.71 -5.08
CA ALA A 246 -2.94 -1.92 -3.67
C ALA A 246 -3.64 -0.87 -2.78
N ASN A 247 -4.97 -0.81 -2.89
CA ASN A 247 -5.84 0.01 -2.08
C ASN A 247 -6.86 -0.85 -1.35
N GLY A 248 -7.25 -0.42 -0.15
CA GLY A 248 -8.00 -1.29 0.75
C GLY A 248 -9.49 -1.05 0.75
N GLY A 249 -9.91 0.18 0.45
CA GLY A 249 -11.29 0.62 0.67
C GLY A 249 -12.25 -0.10 -0.26
N GLY A 250 -13.29 -0.70 0.33
CA GLY A 250 -14.38 -1.41 -0.34
C GLY A 250 -15.57 -0.52 -0.63
N TRP A 251 -16.43 -1.00 -1.54
CA TRP A 251 -17.71 -0.36 -1.85
C TRP A 251 -18.66 -0.47 -0.67
N TYR A 252 -18.67 -1.64 -0.02
CA TYR A 252 -19.44 -1.94 1.17
C TYR A 252 -18.55 -1.92 2.43
N GLY A 253 -19.13 -1.63 3.60
CA GLY A 253 -18.42 -1.69 4.88
C GLY A 253 -17.65 -3.01 5.11
N PRO A 254 -18.28 -4.19 4.92
CA PRO A 254 -17.57 -5.48 5.05
C PRO A 254 -16.53 -5.77 3.95
N ASN A 255 -16.35 -4.85 3.00
CA ASN A 255 -15.28 -4.90 2.01
C ASN A 255 -15.32 -6.18 1.14
N SER A 256 -14.18 -6.81 0.88
CA SER A 256 -14.05 -8.06 0.10
C SER A 256 -14.62 -9.30 0.79
N SER A 257 -15.19 -9.18 2.00
CA SER A 257 -16.06 -10.24 2.54
C SER A 257 -17.47 -10.14 1.95
N PHE A 258 -17.89 -8.97 1.44
CA PHE A 258 -19.24 -8.80 0.92
C PHE A 258 -19.48 -9.59 -0.38
N PRO A 259 -20.59 -10.35 -0.52
CA PRO A 259 -20.87 -11.17 -1.70
C PRO A 259 -20.87 -10.42 -3.03
N LEU A 260 -21.23 -9.14 -3.05
CA LEU A 260 -21.23 -8.34 -4.27
C LEU A 260 -19.88 -7.68 -4.57
N GLU A 261 -18.86 -7.85 -3.73
CA GLU A 261 -17.47 -7.50 -4.08
C GLU A 261 -16.67 -8.74 -4.45
N ASN A 262 -16.91 -9.86 -3.74
CA ASN A 262 -16.17 -11.11 -3.92
C ASN A 262 -17.13 -12.33 -3.87
N PRO A 263 -17.83 -12.63 -4.98
CA PRO A 263 -18.94 -13.59 -5.01
C PRO A 263 -18.51 -15.06 -4.94
N THR A 264 -17.35 -15.42 -5.50
CA THR A 264 -16.95 -16.83 -5.73
C THR A 264 -15.53 -17.11 -5.23
N PRO A 265 -15.16 -18.38 -4.98
CA PRO A 265 -13.76 -18.73 -4.71
C PRO A 265 -12.81 -18.30 -5.86
N LEU A 266 -13.31 -18.28 -7.10
CA LEU A 266 -12.54 -17.82 -8.25
C LEU A 266 -12.35 -16.30 -8.26
N SER A 267 -13.37 -15.49 -7.94
CA SER A 267 -13.18 -14.05 -7.76
C SER A 267 -12.18 -13.78 -6.64
N ASN A 268 -12.22 -14.54 -5.55
CA ASN A 268 -11.27 -14.41 -4.45
C ASN A 268 -9.84 -14.68 -4.90
N ALA A 269 -9.61 -15.76 -5.67
CA ALA A 269 -8.30 -16.04 -6.25
C ALA A 269 -7.84 -14.93 -7.21
N LEU A 270 -8.73 -14.40 -8.05
CA LEU A 270 -8.44 -13.27 -8.94
C LEU A 270 -8.10 -12.00 -8.15
N GLU A 271 -8.81 -11.69 -7.07
CA GLU A 271 -8.50 -10.52 -6.24
C GLU A 271 -7.15 -10.67 -5.54
N ILE A 272 -6.79 -11.86 -5.03
CA ILE A 272 -5.45 -12.12 -4.46
C ILE A 272 -4.35 -11.90 -5.52
N VAL A 273 -4.56 -12.40 -6.76
CA VAL A 273 -3.64 -12.10 -7.86
C VAL A 273 -3.58 -10.60 -8.09
N GLY A 274 -4.71 -9.91 -8.08
CA GLY A 274 -4.79 -8.45 -8.23
C GLY A 274 -3.95 -7.70 -7.20
N ILE A 275 -4.04 -8.09 -5.92
CA ILE A 275 -3.26 -7.53 -4.81
C ILE A 275 -1.75 -7.65 -5.08
N LEU A 276 -1.27 -8.82 -5.52
CA LEU A 276 0.15 -9.10 -5.68
C LEU A 276 0.74 -8.62 -7.01
N LEU A 277 -0.09 -8.52 -8.06
CA LEU A 277 0.36 -8.41 -9.44
C LEU A 277 1.21 -7.16 -9.70
N VAL A 278 0.70 -5.97 -9.37
CA VAL A 278 1.42 -4.73 -9.63
C VAL A 278 2.65 -4.57 -8.73
N PRO A 279 2.57 -4.83 -7.41
CA PRO A 279 3.74 -4.78 -6.52
C PRO A 279 4.87 -5.71 -6.98
N MET A 280 4.57 -6.97 -7.34
CA MET A 280 5.57 -7.87 -7.92
C MET A 280 6.10 -7.37 -9.27
N ALA A 281 5.25 -6.80 -10.14
CA ALA A 281 5.67 -6.24 -11.42
C ALA A 281 6.63 -5.05 -11.24
N VAL A 282 6.43 -4.22 -10.22
CA VAL A 282 7.37 -3.13 -9.86
C VAL A 282 8.73 -3.69 -9.48
N ILE A 283 8.81 -4.83 -8.79
CA ILE A 283 10.10 -5.46 -8.45
C ILE A 283 10.78 -6.04 -9.70
N PHE A 284 10.03 -6.72 -10.56
CA PHE A 284 10.56 -7.22 -11.83
C PHE A 284 10.97 -6.11 -12.80
N MET A 285 10.34 -4.93 -12.70
CA MET A 285 10.73 -3.74 -13.45
C MET A 285 12.18 -3.32 -13.11
N ILE A 286 12.64 -3.45 -11.87
CA ILE A 286 13.94 -2.90 -11.40
C ILE A 286 15.09 -3.29 -12.31
N GLY A 287 15.29 -4.59 -12.55
CA GLY A 287 16.42 -5.09 -13.35
C GLY A 287 16.35 -4.61 -14.80
N ALA A 288 15.16 -4.64 -15.40
CA ALA A 288 14.94 -4.20 -16.77
C ALA A 288 15.00 -2.68 -16.93
N PHE A 289 14.64 -1.91 -15.91
CA PHE A 289 14.62 -0.44 -15.90
C PHE A 289 15.98 0.17 -15.61
N THR A 290 16.72 -0.38 -14.64
CA THR A 290 18.03 0.13 -14.20
C THR A 290 19.19 -0.46 -14.99
N GLY A 291 18.99 -1.62 -15.65
CA GLY A 291 20.06 -2.38 -16.27
C GLY A 291 20.86 -3.26 -15.30
N ARG A 292 20.60 -3.20 -13.98
CA ARG A 292 21.28 -4.01 -12.96
C ARG A 292 20.43 -5.19 -12.54
N ARG A 293 20.55 -6.31 -13.28
CA ARG A 293 19.78 -7.54 -13.01
C ARG A 293 20.04 -8.14 -11.63
N ARG A 294 21.29 -8.09 -11.15
CA ARG A 294 21.67 -8.61 -9.83
C ARG A 294 21.02 -7.84 -8.68
N PHE A 295 20.97 -6.51 -8.78
CA PHE A 295 20.23 -5.69 -7.83
C PHE A 295 18.73 -6.04 -7.80
N GLY A 296 18.09 -6.14 -8.98
CA GLY A 296 16.69 -6.58 -9.06
C GLY A 296 16.46 -7.97 -8.44
N ALA A 297 17.36 -8.92 -8.70
CA ALA A 297 17.30 -10.26 -8.11
C ALA A 297 17.46 -10.24 -6.59
N LEU A 298 18.31 -9.37 -6.03
CA LEU A 298 18.45 -9.21 -4.59
C LEU A 298 17.15 -8.72 -3.94
N VAL A 299 16.57 -7.63 -4.47
CA VAL A 299 15.32 -7.07 -3.95
C VAL A 299 14.21 -8.13 -4.01
N PHE A 300 14.09 -8.80 -5.15
CA PHE A 300 13.12 -9.88 -5.37
C PHE A 300 13.29 -11.02 -4.35
N SER A 301 14.50 -11.55 -4.18
CA SER A 301 14.75 -12.68 -3.28
C SER A 301 14.48 -12.32 -1.81
N CYS A 302 14.85 -11.11 -1.37
CA CYS A 302 14.55 -10.66 -0.01
C CYS A 302 13.05 -10.56 0.22
N MET A 303 12.31 -9.89 -0.68
CA MET A 303 10.86 -9.70 -0.55
C MET A 303 10.09 -11.02 -0.65
N LEU A 304 10.46 -11.89 -1.59
CA LEU A 304 9.85 -13.21 -1.74
C LEU A 304 10.10 -14.08 -0.50
N GLY A 305 11.33 -14.10 0.01
CA GLY A 305 11.67 -14.87 1.22
C GLY A 305 10.83 -14.43 2.43
N MET A 306 10.77 -13.12 2.70
CA MET A 306 9.94 -12.59 3.79
C MET A 306 8.45 -12.87 3.57
N SER A 307 7.96 -12.77 2.33
CA SER A 307 6.55 -13.02 1.99
C SER A 307 6.15 -14.48 2.19
N LEU A 308 6.98 -15.43 1.77
CA LEU A 308 6.73 -16.87 1.97
C LEU A 308 6.76 -17.23 3.45
N LEU A 309 7.70 -16.68 4.22
CA LEU A 309 7.79 -16.90 5.67
C LEU A 309 6.57 -16.34 6.40
N SER A 310 6.19 -15.09 6.13
CA SER A 310 5.03 -14.45 6.75
C SER A 310 3.72 -15.16 6.37
N THR A 311 3.53 -15.50 5.10
CA THR A 311 2.33 -16.21 4.63
C THR A 311 2.25 -17.60 5.24
N GLY A 312 3.37 -18.33 5.29
CA GLY A 312 3.44 -19.63 5.95
C GLY A 312 3.11 -19.56 7.44
N ALA A 313 3.64 -18.55 8.15
CA ALA A 313 3.37 -18.33 9.55
C ALA A 313 1.89 -17.98 9.81
N MET A 314 1.28 -17.14 8.97
CA MET A 314 -0.13 -16.74 9.08
C MET A 314 -1.05 -17.96 8.95
N VAL A 315 -0.86 -18.75 7.90
CA VAL A 315 -1.67 -19.95 7.64
C VAL A 315 -1.45 -21.00 8.74
N TRP A 316 -0.21 -21.18 9.17
CA TRP A 316 0.10 -22.10 10.26
C TRP A 316 -0.57 -21.68 11.58
N SER A 317 -0.50 -20.39 11.91
CA SER A 317 -1.08 -19.80 13.13
C SER A 317 -2.59 -19.98 13.17
N GLU A 318 -3.31 -19.69 12.08
CA GLU A 318 -4.76 -19.92 12.01
C GLU A 318 -5.10 -21.42 12.16
N GLY A 319 -4.41 -22.28 11.42
CA GLY A 319 -4.66 -23.72 11.40
C GLY A 319 -4.28 -24.48 12.68
N HIS A 320 -3.48 -23.87 13.57
CA HIS A 320 -3.06 -24.45 14.86
C HIS A 320 -3.46 -23.58 16.05
N SER A 321 -4.39 -22.64 15.85
CA SER A 321 -4.94 -21.82 16.93
C SER A 321 -5.76 -22.66 17.92
N ALA A 322 -6.03 -22.12 19.11
CA ALA A 322 -6.91 -22.78 20.09
C ALA A 322 -8.32 -23.07 19.52
N SER A 323 -8.78 -22.26 18.57
CA SER A 323 -10.07 -22.43 17.91
C SER A 323 -10.08 -23.47 16.77
N ALA A 324 -8.91 -23.96 16.34
CA ALA A 324 -8.74 -24.68 15.07
C ALA A 324 -9.58 -25.97 14.95
N ALA A 325 -9.87 -26.63 16.08
CA ALA A 325 -10.68 -27.85 16.12
C ALA A 325 -12.18 -27.60 16.36
N THR A 326 -12.61 -26.33 16.37
CA THR A 326 -13.98 -25.93 16.74
C THR A 326 -14.61 -25.06 15.65
N PRO A 327 -15.96 -24.95 15.61
CA PRO A 327 -16.64 -24.02 14.71
C PRO A 327 -16.22 -22.55 14.90
N LEU A 328 -15.65 -22.19 16.06
CA LEU A 328 -15.15 -20.84 16.33
C LEU A 328 -14.02 -20.42 15.37
N LEU A 329 -13.33 -21.37 14.73
CA LEU A 329 -12.37 -21.05 13.67
C LEU A 329 -12.99 -20.26 12.52
N MET A 330 -14.31 -20.34 12.32
CA MET A 330 -15.01 -19.60 11.27
C MET A 330 -15.53 -18.23 11.71
N GLU A 331 -15.24 -17.79 12.95
CA GLU A 331 -15.61 -16.46 13.43
C GLU A 331 -14.96 -15.37 12.55
N GLY A 332 -15.78 -14.43 12.07
CA GLY A 332 -15.34 -13.38 11.14
C GLY A 332 -14.89 -13.88 9.76
N LYS A 333 -15.13 -15.15 9.39
CA LYS A 333 -14.70 -15.72 8.10
C LYS A 333 -15.88 -16.11 7.22
N GLU A 334 -15.63 -16.12 5.92
CA GLU A 334 -16.64 -16.49 4.92
C GLU A 334 -16.54 -17.96 4.51
N VAL A 335 -17.70 -18.64 4.49
CA VAL A 335 -17.79 -20.04 4.04
C VAL A 335 -17.34 -20.23 2.58
N ARG A 336 -17.41 -19.17 1.77
CA ARG A 336 -16.93 -19.14 0.38
C ARG A 336 -15.42 -19.34 0.28
N PHE A 337 -14.65 -18.92 1.28
CA PHE A 337 -13.19 -18.89 1.23
C PHE A 337 -12.54 -19.83 2.24
N GLY A 338 -13.23 -20.10 3.36
CA GLY A 338 -12.71 -20.90 4.46
C GLY A 338 -11.58 -20.22 5.24
N ALA A 339 -11.10 -20.91 6.28
CA ALA A 339 -10.03 -20.39 7.15
C ALA A 339 -8.71 -20.19 6.41
N ASP A 340 -8.28 -21.19 5.64
CA ASP A 340 -7.06 -21.16 4.82
C ASP A 340 -7.06 -19.99 3.81
N GLY A 341 -8.15 -19.81 3.07
CA GLY A 341 -8.27 -18.74 2.08
C GLY A 341 -8.30 -17.35 2.72
N THR A 342 -8.92 -17.22 3.88
CA THR A 342 -8.93 -15.99 4.68
C THR A 342 -7.53 -15.70 5.24
N ALA A 343 -6.81 -16.70 5.74
CA ALA A 343 -5.46 -16.56 6.25
C ALA A 343 -4.47 -16.13 5.15
N LEU A 344 -4.56 -16.73 3.96
CA LEU A 344 -3.77 -16.30 2.79
C LEU A 344 -4.05 -14.83 2.47
N TRP A 345 -5.32 -14.44 2.40
CA TRP A 345 -5.72 -13.06 2.13
C TRP A 345 -5.16 -12.09 3.17
N ALA A 346 -5.36 -12.37 4.46
CA ALA A 346 -4.86 -11.56 5.56
C ALA A 346 -3.33 -11.37 5.48
N ALA A 347 -2.58 -12.42 5.11
CA ALA A 347 -1.15 -12.30 4.89
C ALA A 347 -0.82 -11.36 3.72
N VAL A 348 -1.39 -11.58 2.53
CA VAL A 348 -1.01 -10.79 1.34
C VAL A 348 -1.48 -9.34 1.43
N THR A 349 -2.69 -9.09 1.94
CA THR A 349 -3.26 -7.74 2.04
C THR A 349 -2.46 -6.87 3.01
N THR A 350 -1.92 -7.48 4.08
CA THR A 350 -1.10 -6.80 5.08
C THR A 350 0.35 -6.59 4.64
N GLN A 351 0.92 -7.54 3.89
CA GLN A 351 2.27 -7.43 3.30
C GLN A 351 2.36 -6.30 2.27
N VAL A 352 1.33 -6.18 1.44
CA VAL A 352 1.34 -5.37 0.22
C VAL A 352 0.76 -3.97 0.45
N SER A 353 0.43 -3.60 1.69
CA SER A 353 -0.29 -2.35 1.99
C SER A 353 -1.56 -2.20 1.15
N ASN A 354 -2.27 -3.31 0.88
CA ASN A 354 -3.54 -3.24 0.16
C ASN A 354 -4.64 -2.86 1.14
N GLY A 355 -4.89 -3.65 2.19
CA GLY A 355 -5.85 -3.33 3.24
C GLY A 355 -7.28 -3.76 3.02
N SER A 356 -7.61 -4.37 1.88
CA SER A 356 -8.91 -5.03 1.74
C SER A 356 -8.98 -6.25 2.64
N VAL A 357 -10.14 -6.50 3.22
CA VAL A 357 -10.39 -7.62 4.14
C VAL A 357 -11.48 -8.52 3.57
N ASN A 358 -11.22 -9.83 3.45
CA ASN A 358 -12.21 -10.84 3.07
C ASN A 358 -12.74 -11.67 4.26
N GLY A 359 -12.21 -11.36 5.45
CA GLY A 359 -12.66 -11.81 6.76
C GLY A 359 -12.15 -10.82 7.80
N MET A 360 -12.85 -10.70 8.92
CA MET A 360 -12.59 -9.69 9.94
C MET A 360 -11.30 -10.02 10.69
N HIS A 361 -10.35 -9.09 10.66
CA HIS A 361 -9.03 -9.30 11.27
C HIS A 361 -9.08 -9.32 12.81
N ASP A 362 -10.07 -8.68 13.46
CA ASP A 362 -10.34 -8.82 14.91
C ASP A 362 -10.54 -10.28 15.31
N SER A 363 -11.15 -11.07 14.42
CA SER A 363 -11.52 -12.47 14.66
C SER A 363 -10.42 -13.45 14.26
N LEU A 364 -9.26 -12.97 13.81
CA LEU A 364 -8.10 -13.83 13.60
C LEU A 364 -7.56 -14.33 14.94
N ALA A 365 -6.88 -15.47 14.93
CA ALA A 365 -6.14 -15.90 16.11
C ALA A 365 -5.14 -14.81 16.53
N PRO A 366 -4.86 -14.60 17.83
CA PRO A 366 -4.09 -13.44 18.26
C PRO A 366 -2.69 -13.34 17.62
N LEU A 367 -2.01 -14.48 17.42
CA LEU A 367 -0.72 -14.51 16.70
C LEU A 367 -0.87 -14.15 15.23
N SER A 368 -1.95 -14.56 14.57
CA SER A 368 -2.26 -14.20 13.17
C SER A 368 -2.48 -12.68 13.05
N GLY A 369 -3.23 -12.08 13.98
CA GLY A 369 -3.35 -10.62 14.11
C GLY A 369 -2.00 -9.94 14.34
N GLY A 370 -1.14 -10.53 15.16
CA GLY A 370 0.24 -10.07 15.36
C GLY A 370 1.11 -10.15 14.09
N ILE A 371 0.98 -11.21 13.28
CA ILE A 371 1.68 -11.35 12.00
C ILE A 371 1.20 -10.27 11.02
N ALA A 372 -0.11 -9.99 10.98
CA ALA A 372 -0.67 -8.90 10.20
C ALA A 372 -0.07 -7.54 10.60
N MET A 373 0.07 -7.26 11.90
CA MET A 373 0.75 -6.05 12.39
C MET A 373 2.21 -6.01 11.96
N VAL A 374 2.96 -7.11 12.10
CA VAL A 374 4.38 -7.17 11.71
C VAL A 374 4.57 -6.92 10.21
N ASN A 375 3.69 -7.46 9.36
CA ASN A 375 3.71 -7.19 7.93
C ASN A 375 3.62 -5.69 7.62
N MET A 376 2.69 -4.99 8.28
CA MET A 376 2.50 -3.55 8.15
C MET A 376 3.66 -2.75 8.75
N LEU A 377 4.19 -3.15 9.91
CA LEU A 377 5.33 -2.49 10.55
C LEU A 377 6.59 -2.55 9.68
N VAL A 378 6.81 -3.69 9.00
CA VAL A 378 7.90 -3.84 8.04
C VAL A 378 7.65 -3.02 6.77
N SER A 379 6.43 -3.02 6.22
CA SER A 379 6.01 -2.26 5.02
C SER A 379 6.92 -2.46 3.77
N ALA A 380 7.73 -3.51 3.75
CA ALA A 380 8.70 -3.82 2.69
C ALA A 380 8.65 -5.29 2.25
N ILE A 381 7.59 -6.02 2.64
CA ILE A 381 7.31 -7.37 2.13
C ILE A 381 6.45 -7.21 0.88
N TRP A 382 7.09 -6.94 -0.26
CA TRP A 382 6.49 -6.26 -1.42
C TRP A 382 6.10 -4.80 -1.12
N GLY A 383 5.19 -4.59 -0.16
CA GLY A 383 4.63 -3.30 0.22
C GLY A 383 3.74 -2.65 -0.85
N GLY A 384 3.19 -1.48 -0.53
CA GLY A 384 2.33 -0.72 -1.44
C GLY A 384 3.03 -0.27 -2.71
N ILE A 385 2.25 0.03 -3.75
CA ILE A 385 2.78 0.43 -5.05
C ILE A 385 3.64 1.69 -4.92
N GLY A 386 4.92 1.54 -5.24
CA GLY A 386 5.96 2.56 -5.04
C GLY A 386 6.48 2.62 -3.60
N CYS A 387 5.61 2.71 -2.59
CA CYS A 387 6.01 2.84 -1.19
C CYS A 387 6.81 1.65 -0.66
N GLY A 388 6.43 0.43 -1.00
CA GLY A 388 7.15 -0.77 -0.57
C GLY A 388 8.60 -0.81 -1.07
N LEU A 389 8.82 -0.39 -2.33
CA LEU A 389 10.17 -0.25 -2.87
C LEU A 389 10.95 0.90 -2.21
N GLN A 390 10.29 2.03 -1.93
CA GLN A 390 10.93 3.15 -1.22
C GLN A 390 11.37 2.73 0.18
N GLN A 391 10.50 2.04 0.93
CA GLN A 391 10.82 1.51 2.26
C GLN A 391 11.95 0.48 2.19
N PHE A 392 11.94 -0.40 1.18
CA PHE A 392 13.05 -1.33 0.96
C PHE A 392 14.37 -0.59 0.68
N ILE A 393 14.35 0.51 -0.09
CA ILE A 393 15.53 1.35 -0.33
C ILE A 393 16.02 2.01 0.97
N VAL A 394 15.11 2.45 1.85
CA VAL A 394 15.48 2.96 3.18
C VAL A 394 16.21 1.88 3.99
N TYR A 395 15.65 0.67 4.08
CA TYR A 395 16.32 -0.44 4.75
C TYR A 395 17.65 -0.82 4.11
N LEU A 396 17.74 -0.80 2.78
CA LEU A 396 18.98 -1.03 2.05
C LEU A 396 20.06 -0.02 2.46
N LEU A 397 19.73 1.27 2.48
CA LEU A 397 20.66 2.33 2.86
C LEU A 397 21.12 2.20 4.31
N LEU A 398 20.22 1.82 5.22
CA LEU A 398 20.54 1.53 6.62
C LEU A 398 21.40 0.26 6.76
N GLY A 399 21.09 -0.80 6.02
CA GLY A 399 21.86 -2.04 6.01
C GLY A 399 23.28 -1.82 5.51
N VAL A 400 23.45 -1.00 4.45
CA VAL A 400 24.77 -0.56 3.98
C VAL A 400 25.49 0.27 5.04
N PHE A 401 24.77 1.19 5.71
CA PHE A 401 25.33 1.99 6.80
C PHE A 401 25.87 1.12 7.94
N LEU A 402 25.07 0.18 8.44
CA LEU A 402 25.44 -0.72 9.52
C LEU A 402 26.57 -1.68 9.11
N ALA A 403 26.49 -2.28 7.91
CA ALA A 403 27.52 -3.18 7.41
C ALA A 403 28.88 -2.46 7.21
N GLY A 404 28.86 -1.22 6.71
CA GLY A 404 30.06 -0.39 6.62
C GLY A 404 30.70 -0.17 7.98
N LEU A 405 29.92 0.25 8.98
CA LEU A 405 30.41 0.44 10.35
C LEU A 405 30.97 -0.84 10.98
N MET A 406 30.27 -1.97 10.83
CA MET A 406 30.71 -3.26 11.38
C MET A 406 32.03 -3.75 10.77
N THR A 407 32.29 -3.40 9.51
CA THR A 407 33.55 -3.75 8.82
C THR A 407 34.64 -2.68 8.98
N GLY A 408 34.38 -1.60 9.73
CA GLY A 408 35.31 -0.49 9.93
C GLY A 408 35.54 0.36 8.67
N ARG A 409 34.63 0.30 7.70
CA ARG A 409 34.72 1.01 6.42
C ARG A 409 33.68 2.13 6.33
N THR A 410 33.97 3.15 5.52
CA THR A 410 32.97 4.18 5.22
C THR A 410 31.80 3.54 4.47
N PRO A 411 30.55 3.71 4.93
CA PRO A 411 29.40 3.17 4.22
C PRO A 411 29.25 3.77 2.81
N GLU A 412 29.07 2.91 1.82
CA GLU A 412 28.93 3.29 0.43
C GLU A 412 27.88 2.45 -0.29
N LEU A 413 27.07 3.09 -1.13
CA LEU A 413 26.12 2.42 -2.03
C LEU A 413 26.54 2.70 -3.48
N PHE A 414 26.86 1.65 -4.23
CA PHE A 414 27.36 1.74 -5.60
C PHE A 414 28.55 2.70 -5.78
N GLY A 415 29.48 2.72 -4.82
CA GLY A 415 30.66 3.61 -4.84
C GLY A 415 30.37 5.07 -4.48
N ARG A 416 29.16 5.37 -3.98
CA ARG A 416 28.78 6.70 -3.46
C ARG A 416 28.65 6.64 -1.94
N LYS A 417 29.43 7.47 -1.25
CA LYS A 417 29.49 7.49 0.23
C LYS A 417 28.19 8.01 0.85
N LEU A 418 27.71 7.32 1.87
CA LEU A 418 26.68 7.81 2.77
C LEU A 418 27.31 8.66 3.86
N GLU A 419 26.92 9.93 3.91
CA GLU A 419 27.44 10.91 4.86
C GLU A 419 26.32 11.40 5.78
N THR A 420 26.68 12.22 6.76
CA THR A 420 25.78 12.74 7.79
C THR A 420 24.44 13.28 7.28
N PRO A 421 24.37 14.06 6.16
CA PRO A 421 23.07 14.58 5.70
C PRO A 421 22.09 13.47 5.28
N GLN A 422 22.58 12.42 4.62
CA GLN A 422 21.75 11.29 4.20
C GLN A 422 21.34 10.46 5.41
N VAL A 423 22.28 10.15 6.30
CA VAL A 423 22.02 9.34 7.51
C VAL A 423 21.01 10.03 8.43
N ARG A 424 21.07 11.37 8.57
CA ARG A 424 20.10 12.14 9.38
C ARG A 424 18.68 12.04 8.85
N LEU A 425 18.50 12.06 7.53
CA LEU A 425 17.19 11.91 6.89
C LEU A 425 16.64 10.48 7.04
N LEU A 426 17.50 9.47 6.91
CA LEU A 426 17.11 8.07 7.15
C LEU A 426 16.74 7.83 8.62
N ALA A 427 17.52 8.37 9.56
CA ALA A 427 17.23 8.29 10.98
C ALA A 427 15.90 8.96 11.34
N LEU A 428 15.58 10.11 10.71
CA LEU A 428 14.29 10.77 10.88
C LEU A 428 13.12 9.84 10.49
N LEU A 429 13.19 9.18 9.34
CA LEU A 429 12.14 8.23 8.90
C LEU A 429 11.99 7.05 9.86
N VAL A 430 13.11 6.45 10.27
CA VAL A 430 13.10 5.27 11.16
C VAL A 430 12.53 5.60 12.54
N LEU A 431 12.76 6.82 13.04
CA LEU A 431 12.24 7.26 14.34
C LEU A 431 10.80 7.77 14.25
N LEU A 432 10.39 8.32 13.10
CA LEU A 432 9.04 8.86 12.91
C LEU A 432 7.97 7.79 13.15
N GLN A 433 8.19 6.56 12.68
CA GLN A 433 7.25 5.45 12.82
C GLN A 433 6.96 5.09 14.29
N PRO A 434 7.94 4.68 15.12
CA PRO A 434 7.67 4.32 16.51
C PRO A 434 7.17 5.51 17.34
N ILE A 435 7.67 6.72 17.11
CA ILE A 435 7.19 7.91 17.84
C ILE A 435 5.71 8.12 17.56
N THR A 436 5.31 8.12 16.29
CA THR A 436 3.90 8.35 15.90
C THR A 436 3.01 7.25 16.48
N LEU A 437 3.34 5.99 16.20
CA LEU A 437 2.50 4.85 16.56
C LEU A 437 2.36 4.69 18.08
N LEU A 438 3.47 4.72 18.82
CA LEU A 438 3.45 4.48 20.26
C LEU A 438 2.82 5.64 21.03
N VAL A 439 3.06 6.90 20.61
CA VAL A 439 2.49 8.07 21.28
C VAL A 439 0.97 8.13 21.08
N PHE A 440 0.48 7.96 19.85
CA PHE A 440 -0.97 8.00 19.60
C PHE A 440 -1.70 6.82 20.23
N THR A 441 -1.09 5.63 20.23
CA THR A 441 -1.63 4.46 20.95
C THR A 441 -1.70 4.73 22.45
N ALA A 442 -0.63 5.25 23.04
CA ALA A 442 -0.59 5.57 24.46
C ALA A 442 -1.64 6.63 24.85
N ILE A 443 -1.78 7.71 24.08
CA ILE A 443 -2.80 8.74 24.33
C ILE A 443 -4.22 8.14 24.25
N THR A 444 -4.48 7.35 23.22
CA THR A 444 -5.81 6.77 22.98
C THR A 444 -6.23 5.80 24.08
N LEU A 445 -5.28 5.01 24.61
CA LEU A 445 -5.53 4.09 25.72
C LEU A 445 -5.58 4.80 27.09
N ALA A 446 -4.81 5.89 27.27
CA ALA A 446 -4.73 6.59 28.55
C ALA A 446 -5.93 7.51 28.83
N VAL A 447 -6.60 8.03 27.79
CA VAL A 447 -7.74 8.95 27.95
C VAL A 447 -9.06 8.18 27.85
N PRO A 448 -9.86 8.12 28.93
CA PRO A 448 -11.13 7.40 28.93
C PRO A 448 -12.08 7.90 27.83
N GLY A 449 -12.70 6.97 27.10
CA GLY A 449 -13.69 7.27 26.08
C GLY A 449 -13.13 7.56 24.68
N LEU A 450 -11.81 7.62 24.48
CA LEU A 450 -11.22 7.80 23.14
C LEU A 450 -11.14 6.49 22.34
N ALA A 451 -10.78 5.39 22.98
CA ALA A 451 -10.46 4.14 22.28
C ALA A 451 -11.66 3.50 21.57
N ALA A 452 -12.83 3.45 22.23
CA ALA A 452 -14.04 2.80 21.71
C ALA A 452 -13.82 1.32 21.26
N THR A 453 -13.06 0.55 22.05
CA THR A 453 -12.79 -0.87 21.84
C THR A 453 -14.00 -1.75 22.10
N SER A 454 -14.29 -2.69 21.19
CA SER A 454 -15.31 -3.72 21.39
C SER A 454 -14.83 -4.89 22.25
N ASN A 455 -13.54 -5.19 22.21
CA ASN A 455 -12.95 -6.34 22.92
C ASN A 455 -12.17 -5.90 24.16
N PRO A 456 -12.31 -6.62 25.30
CA PRO A 456 -11.61 -6.28 26.54
C PRO A 456 -10.15 -6.74 26.54
N GLY A 457 -9.41 -6.33 27.58
CA GLY A 457 -8.09 -6.87 27.89
C GLY A 457 -7.01 -6.56 26.84
N PHE A 458 -6.12 -7.53 26.62
CA PHE A 458 -4.98 -7.39 25.69
C PHE A 458 -5.43 -7.23 24.24
N HIS A 459 -6.57 -7.81 23.86
CA HIS A 459 -7.12 -7.65 22.53
C HIS A 459 -7.55 -6.20 22.24
N GLY A 460 -8.11 -5.49 23.21
CA GLY A 460 -8.41 -4.05 23.06
C GLY A 460 -7.17 -3.18 22.81
N ILE A 461 -6.00 -3.57 23.36
CA ILE A 461 -4.73 -2.91 23.05
C ILE A 461 -4.34 -3.18 21.60
N SER A 462 -4.49 -4.44 21.15
CA SER A 462 -4.26 -4.85 19.77
C SER A 462 -5.14 -4.06 18.80
N GLN A 463 -6.44 -3.87 19.10
CA GLN A 463 -7.35 -3.06 18.29
C GLN A 463 -6.82 -1.65 18.06
N VAL A 464 -6.52 -0.92 19.14
CA VAL A 464 -6.03 0.47 19.06
C VAL A 464 -4.69 0.56 18.32
N PHE A 465 -3.76 -0.36 18.62
CA PHE A 465 -2.45 -0.36 17.98
C PHE A 465 -2.56 -0.71 16.49
N TYR A 466 -3.39 -1.68 16.12
CA TYR A 466 -3.61 -2.09 14.73
C TYR A 466 -4.10 -0.92 13.88
N GLU A 467 -5.03 -0.13 14.39
CA GLU A 467 -5.62 1.00 13.69
C GLU A 467 -4.56 2.05 13.30
N TYR A 468 -3.70 2.42 14.25
CA TYR A 468 -2.60 3.34 13.97
C TYR A 468 -1.52 2.72 13.09
N VAL A 469 -1.18 1.44 13.29
CA VAL A 469 -0.21 0.73 12.45
C VAL A 469 -0.70 0.70 11.00
N SER A 470 -1.97 0.40 10.77
CA SER A 470 -2.59 0.37 9.46
C SER A 470 -2.60 1.75 8.80
N ALA A 471 -2.97 2.79 9.56
CA ALA A 471 -2.92 4.19 9.10
C ALA A 471 -1.51 4.59 8.67
N TYR A 472 -0.50 4.33 9.51
CA TYR A 472 0.88 4.75 9.25
C TYR A 472 1.52 3.95 8.11
N ALA A 473 1.30 2.63 8.06
CA ALA A 473 1.80 1.77 7.01
C ALA A 473 1.08 1.98 5.66
N ASN A 474 0.10 2.90 5.64
CA ASN A 474 -0.81 3.14 4.53
C ASN A 474 -1.42 1.84 4.01
N ASN A 475 -1.77 0.93 4.94
CA ASN A 475 -2.36 -0.35 4.62
C ASN A 475 -3.86 -0.22 4.38
N GLY A 476 -4.62 0.21 5.40
CA GLY A 476 -6.05 0.44 5.30
C GLY A 476 -6.93 -0.68 5.86
N SER A 477 -6.36 -1.86 6.17
CA SER A 477 -7.13 -2.88 6.90
C SER A 477 -7.44 -2.40 8.31
N GLY A 478 -8.67 -2.57 8.76
CA GLY A 478 -9.04 -2.45 10.16
C GLY A 478 -9.12 -3.82 10.82
N PHE A 479 -9.06 -3.82 12.15
CA PHE A 479 -9.65 -4.93 12.91
C PHE A 479 -11.18 -4.89 12.83
N GLU A 480 -11.79 -3.73 12.56
CA GLU A 480 -13.24 -3.55 12.36
C GLU A 480 -14.10 -3.86 13.61
N GLY A 481 -13.49 -3.95 14.79
CA GLY A 481 -14.17 -3.93 16.09
C GLY A 481 -14.16 -2.57 16.78
N LEU A 482 -13.35 -1.61 16.31
CA LEU A 482 -13.28 -0.27 16.89
C LEU A 482 -14.44 0.61 16.43
N GLY A 483 -14.99 1.40 17.37
CA GLY A 483 -15.85 2.54 17.03
C GLY A 483 -15.04 3.72 16.51
N ASP A 484 -14.53 3.64 15.29
CA ASP A 484 -13.57 4.60 14.70
C ASP A 484 -14.21 5.86 14.08
N ALA A 485 -15.53 5.89 13.89
CA ALA A 485 -16.28 7.02 13.33
C ALA A 485 -16.43 8.24 14.27
N THR A 486 -15.41 8.52 15.08
CA THR A 486 -15.35 9.62 16.06
C THR A 486 -14.41 10.72 15.61
N LEU A 487 -14.54 11.91 16.22
CA LEU A 487 -13.68 13.05 15.92
C LEU A 487 -12.20 12.75 16.22
N TRP A 488 -11.93 12.03 17.32
CA TRP A 488 -10.56 11.68 17.71
C TRP A 488 -9.90 10.83 16.64
N TRP A 489 -10.51 9.69 16.31
CA TRP A 489 -10.01 8.74 15.32
C TRP A 489 -9.88 9.38 13.93
N ASN A 490 -10.89 10.13 13.47
CA ASN A 490 -10.81 10.83 12.19
C ASN A 490 -9.61 11.78 12.11
N LEU A 491 -9.34 12.57 13.16
CA LEU A 491 -8.26 13.55 13.15
C LEU A 491 -6.88 12.94 13.41
N SER A 492 -6.76 12.01 14.37
CA SER A 492 -5.48 11.36 14.70
C SER A 492 -5.02 10.48 13.54
N CYS A 493 -5.90 9.63 12.98
CA CYS A 493 -5.57 8.81 11.81
C CYS A 493 -5.24 9.69 10.60
N SER A 494 -5.98 10.79 10.35
CA SER A 494 -5.62 11.74 9.27
C SER A 494 -4.18 12.23 9.36
N LEU A 495 -3.71 12.58 10.56
CA LEU A 495 -2.32 12.98 10.76
C LEU A 495 -1.35 11.82 10.54
N VAL A 496 -1.66 10.65 11.12
CA VAL A 496 -0.81 9.44 11.00
C VAL A 496 -0.68 9.00 9.54
N LEU A 497 -1.75 9.04 8.75
CA LEU A 497 -1.78 8.73 7.32
C LEU A 497 -0.80 9.61 6.53
N LEU A 498 -0.82 10.93 6.77
CA LEU A 498 0.06 11.89 6.11
C LEU A 498 1.54 11.67 6.50
N LEU A 499 1.81 11.39 7.77
CA LEU A 499 3.15 11.12 8.30
C LEU A 499 3.73 9.80 7.79
N GLY A 500 2.88 8.80 7.57
CA GLY A 500 3.27 7.52 6.97
C GLY A 500 3.63 7.64 5.48
N ARG A 501 2.86 8.45 4.73
CA ARG A 501 2.94 8.46 3.26
C ARG A 501 3.99 9.42 2.68
N PHE A 502 3.87 10.70 3.00
CA PHE A 502 4.61 11.75 2.28
C PHE A 502 6.11 11.72 2.59
N PRO A 503 6.55 11.62 3.87
CA PRO A 503 7.96 11.48 4.19
C PRO A 503 8.59 10.25 3.52
N LEU A 504 7.89 9.11 3.55
CA LEU A 504 8.38 7.85 2.97
C LEU A 504 8.59 7.93 1.45
N LEU A 505 7.73 8.66 0.72
CA LEU A 505 7.91 8.85 -0.72
C LEU A 505 8.98 9.88 -1.07
N ILE A 506 9.09 10.95 -0.28
CA ILE A 506 9.93 12.11 -0.61
C ILE A 506 11.38 11.92 -0.14
N ILE A 507 11.60 11.49 1.11
CA ILE A 507 12.94 11.46 1.70
C ILE A 507 13.90 10.51 0.96
N PRO A 508 13.51 9.29 0.55
CA PRO A 508 14.41 8.41 -0.19
C PRO A 508 14.79 8.97 -1.56
N LEU A 509 13.89 9.71 -2.23
CA LEU A 509 14.20 10.45 -3.45
C LEU A 509 15.23 11.56 -3.19
N VAL A 510 15.08 12.31 -2.09
CA VAL A 510 16.07 13.33 -1.69
C VAL A 510 17.44 12.70 -1.44
N VAL A 511 17.49 11.60 -0.69
CA VAL A 511 18.73 10.86 -0.42
C VAL A 511 19.35 10.33 -1.71
N ALA A 512 18.54 9.75 -2.60
CA ALA A 512 19.02 9.28 -3.91
C ALA A 512 19.56 10.42 -4.78
N ALA A 513 18.92 11.59 -4.79
CA ALA A 513 19.41 12.77 -5.50
C ALA A 513 20.72 13.32 -4.90
N GLN A 514 20.85 13.33 -3.57
CA GLN A 514 22.09 13.72 -2.89
C GLN A 514 23.23 12.75 -3.22
N LEU A 515 22.95 11.44 -3.30
CA LEU A 515 23.94 10.45 -3.73
C LEU A 515 24.28 10.63 -5.22
N ALA A 516 23.29 10.91 -6.06
CA ALA A 516 23.46 11.14 -7.50
C ALA A 516 24.44 12.28 -7.83
N ALA A 517 24.46 13.32 -6.99
CA ALA A 517 25.35 14.46 -7.12
C ALA A 517 26.82 14.15 -6.76
N LYS A 518 27.09 13.01 -6.11
CA LYS A 518 28.45 12.61 -5.71
C LYS A 518 29.17 11.85 -6.81
N ARG A 519 30.50 12.01 -6.85
CA ARG A 519 31.38 11.20 -7.69
C ARG A 519 31.28 9.73 -7.28
N GLN A 520 31.21 8.85 -8.27
CA GLN A 520 31.24 7.41 -8.07
C GLN A 520 32.68 6.92 -7.97
N ALA A 521 33.05 6.31 -6.84
CA ALA A 521 34.33 5.65 -6.66
C ALA A 521 34.36 4.30 -7.42
N PRO A 522 35.52 3.89 -7.97
CA PRO A 522 35.66 2.57 -8.57
C PRO A 522 35.55 1.48 -7.50
N GLU A 523 34.95 0.35 -7.87
CA GLU A 523 34.89 -0.82 -6.98
C GLU A 523 36.30 -1.36 -6.72
N SER A 524 36.59 -1.68 -5.47
CA SER A 524 37.85 -2.28 -5.03
C SER A 524 37.58 -3.59 -4.29
N ALA A 525 38.64 -4.36 -3.97
CA ALA A 525 38.52 -5.51 -3.05
C ALA A 525 37.98 -5.09 -1.65
N GLY A 526 38.06 -3.80 -1.33
CA GLY A 526 37.54 -3.20 -0.12
C GLY A 526 36.06 -2.77 -0.19
N SER A 527 35.42 -2.82 -1.34
CA SER A 527 34.04 -2.35 -1.49
C SER A 527 33.03 -3.36 -0.93
N LEU A 528 31.98 -2.85 -0.30
CA LEU A 528 30.90 -3.68 0.23
C LEU A 528 30.08 -4.26 -0.94
N GLN A 529 30.11 -5.58 -1.11
CA GLN A 529 29.39 -6.26 -2.18
C GLN A 529 27.93 -6.47 -1.79
N ILE A 530 27.09 -5.48 -2.09
CA ILE A 530 25.67 -5.49 -1.70
C ILE A 530 24.87 -6.53 -2.48
N GLU A 531 25.25 -6.88 -3.71
CA GLU A 531 24.50 -7.79 -4.60
C GLU A 531 24.84 -9.27 -4.30
N THR A 532 24.93 -9.66 -3.03
CA THR A 532 25.34 -11.01 -2.59
C THR A 532 24.30 -11.65 -1.65
N PRO A 533 24.22 -12.99 -1.60
CA PRO A 533 23.35 -13.69 -0.65
C PRO A 533 23.65 -13.32 0.82
N THR A 534 24.92 -13.13 1.17
CA THR A 534 25.33 -12.71 2.52
C THR A 534 24.75 -11.35 2.87
N PHE A 535 24.85 -10.37 1.98
CA PHE A 535 24.28 -9.05 2.23
C PHE A 535 22.75 -9.10 2.28
N ALA A 536 22.10 -9.89 1.41
CA ALA A 536 20.67 -10.12 1.45
C ALA A 536 20.20 -10.65 2.82
N LEU A 537 20.92 -11.62 3.39
CA LEU A 537 20.65 -12.13 4.73
C LEU A 537 20.85 -11.05 5.80
N THR A 538 21.96 -10.31 5.75
CA THR A 538 22.22 -9.19 6.67
C THR A 538 21.11 -8.14 6.61
N LEU A 539 20.64 -7.79 5.41
CA LEU A 539 19.56 -6.83 5.21
C LEU A 539 18.25 -7.31 5.85
N VAL A 540 17.85 -8.56 5.61
CA VAL A 540 16.65 -9.13 6.23
C VAL A 540 16.78 -9.15 7.76
N SER A 541 17.95 -9.52 8.29
CA SER A 541 18.20 -9.48 9.74
C SER A 541 18.07 -8.07 10.31
N VAL A 542 18.58 -7.03 9.62
CA VAL A 542 18.41 -5.63 10.03
C VAL A 542 16.94 -5.23 10.07
N ILE A 543 16.15 -5.62 9.06
CA ILE A 543 14.70 -5.33 9.00
C ILE A 543 13.98 -5.96 10.20
N VAL A 544 14.24 -7.23 10.46
CA VAL A 544 13.62 -7.96 11.58
C VAL A 544 14.01 -7.35 12.92
N ILE A 545 15.31 -7.10 13.14
CA ILE A 545 15.81 -6.53 14.40
C ILE A 545 15.22 -5.14 14.64
N LEU A 546 15.20 -4.27 13.63
CA LEU A 546 14.62 -2.92 13.79
C LEU A 546 13.13 -3.00 14.16
N THR A 547 12.36 -3.85 13.49
CA THR A 547 10.93 -4.00 13.76
C THR A 547 10.69 -4.53 15.18
N VAL A 548 11.41 -5.59 15.56
CA VAL A 548 11.30 -6.20 16.89
C VAL A 548 11.69 -5.20 17.98
N LEU A 549 12.83 -4.54 17.87
CA LEU A 549 13.31 -3.62 18.92
C LEU A 549 12.41 -2.40 19.10
N GLN A 550 11.74 -1.93 18.04
CA GLN A 550 10.86 -0.77 18.12
C GLN A 550 9.48 -1.09 18.70
N PHE A 551 8.94 -2.28 18.42
CA PHE A 551 7.54 -2.59 18.68
C PHE A 551 7.30 -3.80 19.60
N MET A 552 8.35 -4.48 20.05
CA MET A 552 8.24 -5.61 20.99
C MET A 552 7.35 -5.29 22.19
N PRO A 553 7.44 -4.14 22.87
CA PRO A 553 6.56 -3.86 24.01
C PRO A 553 5.07 -3.87 23.64
N ALA A 554 4.70 -3.25 22.52
CA ALA A 554 3.31 -3.20 22.06
C ALA A 554 2.82 -4.60 21.59
N LEU A 555 3.66 -5.33 20.88
CA LEU A 555 3.34 -6.69 20.40
C LEU A 555 3.24 -7.69 21.57
N VAL A 556 4.06 -7.53 22.61
CA VAL A 556 3.99 -8.34 23.83
C VAL A 556 2.71 -8.06 24.60
N LEU A 557 2.36 -6.78 24.81
CA LEU A 557 1.17 -6.37 25.56
C LEU A 557 -0.14 -6.60 24.83
N GLY A 558 -0.13 -6.69 23.49
CA GLY A 558 -1.31 -6.98 22.69
C GLY A 558 -1.39 -8.46 22.29
N PRO A 559 -1.03 -8.82 21.05
CA PRO A 559 -1.32 -10.14 20.48
C PRO A 559 -0.63 -11.31 21.19
N ILE A 560 0.58 -11.12 21.74
CA ILE A 560 1.30 -12.21 22.43
C ILE A 560 0.67 -12.50 23.80
N ALA A 561 0.38 -11.47 24.59
CA ALA A 561 -0.31 -11.64 25.89
C ALA A 561 -1.71 -12.23 25.69
N ASP A 562 -2.43 -11.79 24.67
CA ASP A 562 -3.72 -12.35 24.29
C ASP A 562 -3.61 -13.85 23.97
N HIS A 563 -2.67 -14.25 23.09
CA HIS A 563 -2.41 -15.65 22.78
C HIS A 563 -2.07 -16.51 24.01
N LEU A 564 -1.17 -16.02 24.87
CA LEU A 564 -0.74 -16.77 26.05
C LEU A 564 -1.88 -16.90 27.08
N SER A 565 -2.78 -15.91 27.16
CA SER A 565 -3.94 -15.95 28.05
C SER A 565 -4.94 -17.05 27.66
N LEU A 566 -5.08 -17.33 26.37
CA LEU A 566 -5.93 -18.42 25.86
C LEU A 566 -5.40 -19.82 26.23
N GLY A 567 -4.09 -19.97 26.47
CA GLY A 567 -3.47 -21.24 26.86
C GLY A 567 -3.36 -21.47 28.37
N LEU A 568 -3.73 -20.48 29.19
CA LEU A 568 -3.79 -20.59 30.66
C LEU A 568 -5.14 -21.15 31.16
N HIS A 569 -6.09 -21.34 30.25
CA HIS A 569 -7.40 -21.96 30.46
C HIS A 569 -7.51 -23.23 29.61
#